data_AF-A0A436WKJ8-F1
#
_entry.id   AF-A0A436WKJ8-F1
#
_cell.length_a   1.000
_cell.length_b   1.000
_cell.length_c   1.000
_cell.angle_alpha   90.00
_cell.angle_beta   90.00
_cell.angle_gamma   90.00
#
_symmetry.space_group_name_H-M   'P 1'
#
loop_
_entity.id
_entity.type
_entity.pdbx_description
1 polymer ?
#
loop_
_entity_poly.entity_id
_entity_poly.type
_entity_poly.pdbx_seq_one_letter_code
_entity_poly.pdbx_strand_id
1 'polypeptide(L)'
;MRDSYSSQLREDLNSLVVAAIHSTGVVNVAIVAERVRLRNLDENVAREDLEYMVVQTAEMYGAAMEFDCALVVEVAEGPCPAPVSE
;
A
#
# COMPACT_ATOMS: atom_id res chain seq x y z
N MET A 1 24.08 -2.36 -2.10
CA MET A 1 22.77 -2.84 -1.64
C MET A 1 22.89 -3.06 -0.13
N ARG A 2 22.00 -2.48 0.69
CA ARG A 2 22.05 -2.64 2.15
C ARG A 2 21.56 -4.04 2.51
N ASP A 3 22.48 -4.96 2.79
CA ASP A 3 22.23 -6.35 3.17
C ASP A 3 21.73 -6.54 4.62
N SER A 4 21.12 -5.53 5.25
CA SER A 4 20.88 -5.53 6.70
C SER A 4 19.41 -5.39 7.11
N TYR A 5 18.47 -5.77 6.24
CA TYR A 5 17.07 -5.91 6.65
C TYR A 5 16.78 -7.34 7.04
N SER A 6 16.01 -7.53 8.12
CA SER A 6 15.58 -8.86 8.54
C SER A 6 14.85 -9.57 7.41
N SER A 7 14.99 -10.90 7.35
CA SER A 7 14.18 -11.74 6.48
C SER A 7 12.69 -11.51 6.75
N GLN A 8 12.33 -11.27 8.02
CA GLN A 8 10.96 -10.98 8.44
C GLN A 8 10.42 -9.70 7.77
N LEU A 9 11.19 -8.60 7.78
CA LEU A 9 10.79 -7.35 7.12
C LEU A 9 10.48 -7.56 5.64
N ARG A 10 11.36 -8.32 4.98
CA ARG A 10 11.27 -8.58 3.54
C ARG A 10 10.07 -9.45 3.22
N GLU A 11 9.81 -10.48 4.03
CA GLU A 11 8.65 -11.35 3.89
C GLU A 11 7.33 -10.61 4.14
N ASP A 12 7.26 -9.79 5.19
CA ASP A 12 6.07 -8.95 5.48
C ASP A 12 5.82 -7.93 4.37
N LEU A 13 6.87 -7.27 3.88
CA LEU A 13 6.78 -6.32 2.79
C LEU A 13 6.30 -7.00 1.51
N ASN A 14 6.91 -8.12 1.13
CA ASN A 14 6.53 -8.87 -0.06
C ASN A 14 5.06 -9.33 0.04
N SER A 15 4.68 -9.90 1.18
CA SER A 15 3.31 -10.37 1.42
C SER A 15 2.28 -9.24 1.30
N LEU A 16 2.58 -8.05 1.83
CA LEU A 16 1.69 -6.89 1.75
C LEU A 16 1.59 -6.32 0.33
N VAL A 17 2.69 -6.28 -0.41
CA VAL A 17 2.69 -5.85 -1.82
C VAL A 17 1.85 -6.82 -2.66
N VAL A 18 2.08 -8.12 -2.53
CA VAL A 18 1.31 -9.16 -3.24
C VAL A 18 -0.17 -9.08 -2.88
N ALA A 19 -0.51 -8.92 -1.59
CA ALA A 19 -1.89 -8.73 -1.17
C ALA A 19 -2.55 -7.49 -1.79
N ALA A 20 -1.83 -6.36 -1.87
CA ALA A 20 -2.34 -5.14 -2.51
C ALA A 20 -2.64 -5.39 -4.00
N ILE A 21 -1.69 -6.01 -4.73
CA ILE A 21 -1.85 -6.38 -6.14
C ILE A 21 -3.10 -7.26 -6.32
N HIS A 22 -3.29 -8.27 -5.49
CA HIS A 22 -4.45 -9.16 -5.58
C HIS A 22 -5.78 -8.48 -5.25
N SER A 23 -5.78 -7.47 -4.37
CA SER A 23 -7.01 -6.80 -3.93
C SER A 23 -7.52 -5.74 -4.89
N THR A 24 -6.62 -4.92 -5.45
CA THR A 24 -6.98 -3.71 -6.21
C THR A 24 -6.26 -3.62 -7.55
N GLY A 25 -5.22 -4.43 -7.78
CA GLY A 25 -4.33 -4.30 -8.94
C GLY A 25 -3.38 -3.10 -8.88
N VAL A 26 -3.46 -2.28 -7.83
CA VAL A 26 -2.65 -1.06 -7.64
C VAL A 26 -2.04 -1.05 -6.24
N VAL A 27 -0.73 -0.85 -6.17
CA VAL A 27 0.03 -0.79 -4.92
C VAL A 27 0.14 0.67 -4.47
N ASN A 28 -0.59 1.04 -3.42
CA ASN A 28 -0.38 2.34 -2.76
C ASN A 28 0.90 2.26 -1.89
N VAL A 29 1.94 2.95 -2.34
CA VAL A 29 3.29 2.88 -1.77
C VAL A 29 3.30 3.36 -0.31
N ALA A 30 2.66 4.50 -0.04
CA ALA A 30 2.63 5.12 1.29
C ALA A 30 1.88 4.24 2.30
N ILE A 31 0.72 3.69 1.90
CA ILE A 31 -0.09 2.83 2.77
C ILE A 31 0.62 1.49 3.04
N VAL A 32 1.22 0.87 2.02
CA VAL A 32 1.93 -0.40 2.20
C VAL A 32 3.17 -0.20 3.06
N ALA A 33 3.96 0.84 2.83
CA ALA A 33 5.15 1.14 3.64
C ALA A 33 4.79 1.40 5.10
N GLU A 34 3.72 2.16 5.38
CA GLU A 34 3.26 2.40 6.75
C GLU A 34 2.78 1.10 7.42
N ARG A 35 2.07 0.23 6.69
CA ARG A 35 1.66 -1.09 7.22
C ARG A 35 2.86 -1.97 7.56
N VAL A 36 3.89 -1.99 6.74
CA VAL A 36 5.14 -2.72 7.02
C VAL A 36 5.82 -2.14 8.26
N ARG A 37 5.89 -0.81 8.37
CA ARG A 37 6.49 -0.11 9.52
C ARG A 37 5.78 -0.45 10.83
N LEU A 38 4.45 -0.46 10.83
CA LEU A 38 3.64 -0.78 12.00
C LEU A 38 3.76 -2.25 12.43
N ARG A 39 4.06 -3.16 11.50
CA ARG A 39 4.31 -4.58 11.81
C ARG A 39 5.72 -4.84 12.33
N ASN A 40 6.69 -4.02 11.93
CA ASN A 40 8.11 -4.19 12.23
C ASN A 40 8.67 -2.98 12.99
N LEU A 41 7.96 -2.53 14.02
CA LEU A 41 8.36 -1.37 14.83
C LEU A 41 9.73 -1.56 15.50
N ASP A 42 10.12 -2.80 15.79
CA ASP A 42 11.38 -3.16 16.44
C ASP A 42 12.61 -2.88 15.55
N GLU A 43 12.46 -2.99 14.23
CA GLU A 43 13.56 -2.70 13.29
C GLU A 43 13.80 -1.20 13.09
N ASN A 44 12.87 -0.34 13.52
CA ASN A 44 13.00 1.12 13.48
C ASN A 44 13.45 1.65 12.10
N VAL A 45 12.94 1.04 11.03
CA VAL A 45 13.24 1.47 9.65
C VAL A 45 12.45 2.72 9.32
N ALA A 46 13.13 3.71 8.72
CA ALA A 46 12.48 4.92 8.25
C ALA A 46 11.41 4.58 7.20
N ARG A 47 10.27 5.26 7.26
CA ARG A 47 9.17 5.04 6.31
C ARG A 47 9.64 5.22 4.87
N GLU A 48 10.46 6.24 4.61
CA GLU A 48 11.02 6.53 3.27
C GLU A 48 11.82 5.37 2.68
N ASP A 49 12.53 4.61 3.53
CA ASP A 49 13.31 3.45 3.09
C ASP A 49 12.38 2.26 2.77
N LEU A 50 11.31 2.08 3.55
CA LEU A 50 10.26 1.12 3.25
C LEU A 50 9.49 1.48 1.98
N GLU A 51 9.20 2.76 1.74
CA GLU A 51 8.59 3.25 0.50
C GLU A 51 9.48 2.89 -0.70
N TYR A 52 10.80 3.09 -0.58
CA TYR A 52 11.74 2.68 -1.63
C TYR A 52 11.77 1.16 -1.85
N MET A 53 11.70 0.36 -0.79
CA MET A 53 11.61 -1.11 -0.90
C MET A 53 10.30 -1.56 -1.55
N VAL A 54 9.18 -0.90 -1.24
CA VAL A 54 7.86 -1.18 -1.84
C VAL A 54 7.89 -0.87 -3.33
N VAL A 55 8.45 0.27 -3.74
CA VAL A 55 8.61 0.62 -5.17
C VAL A 55 9.40 -0.44 -5.90
N GLN A 56 10.58 -0.82 -5.39
CA GLN A 56 11.39 -1.86 -6.04
C GLN A 56 10.67 -3.20 -6.15
N THR A 57 9.87 -3.55 -5.14
CA THR A 57 9.11 -4.80 -5.14
C THR A 57 7.95 -4.73 -6.14
N ALA A 58 7.20 -3.64 -6.17
CA ALA A 58 6.09 -3.45 -7.10
C ALA A 58 6.57 -3.41 -8.57
N GLU A 59 7.71 -2.76 -8.84
CA GLU A 59 8.38 -2.78 -10.16
C GLU A 59 8.73 -4.21 -10.59
N MET A 60 9.25 -5.04 -9.68
CA MET A 60 9.58 -6.44 -9.95
C MET A 60 8.33 -7.26 -10.35
N TYR A 61 7.18 -6.96 -9.74
CA TYR A 61 5.90 -7.60 -10.09
C TYR A 61 5.20 -6.95 -11.28
N GLY A 62 5.72 -5.84 -11.84
CA GLY A 62 5.06 -5.10 -12.90
C GLY A 62 3.71 -4.51 -12.48
N ALA A 63 3.55 -4.17 -11.20
CA ALA A 63 2.30 -3.66 -10.66
C ALA A 63 2.17 -2.14 -10.88
N ALA A 64 0.94 -1.67 -11.12
CA ALA A 64 0.65 -0.25 -11.08
C ALA A 64 0.86 0.28 -9.65
N MET A 65 1.43 1.47 -9.52
CA MET A 65 1.76 2.08 -8.23
C MET A 65 1.03 3.41 -8.06
N GLU A 66 0.57 3.66 -6.85
CA GLU A 66 0.01 4.93 -6.42
C GLU A 66 0.91 5.55 -5.33
N PHE A 67 1.27 6.81 -5.53
CA PHE A 67 2.12 7.58 -4.61
C PHE A 67 1.32 8.59 -3.79
N ASP A 68 0.03 8.74 -4.08
CA ASP A 68 -0.84 9.70 -3.39
C ASP A 68 -1.24 9.17 -2.00
N CYS A 69 -1.17 10.05 -1.00
CA CYS A 69 -1.78 9.86 0.32
C CYS A 69 -3.27 10.23 0.26
N ALA A 70 -3.97 9.80 -0.79
CA ALA A 70 -5.40 10.02 -0.87
C ALA A 70 -6.07 9.17 0.20
N LEU A 71 -6.35 9.79 1.35
CA LEU A 71 -7.52 9.42 2.12
C LEU A 71 -8.65 9.39 1.11
N VAL A 72 -9.13 8.19 0.78
CA VAL A 72 -10.46 8.05 0.23
C VAL A 72 -11.40 8.62 1.30
N VAL A 73 -11.69 9.91 1.19
CA VAL A 73 -12.97 10.41 1.64
C VAL A 73 -13.94 9.59 0.84
N GLU A 74 -14.56 8.61 1.49
CA GLU A 74 -15.69 7.91 0.92
C GLU A 74 -16.69 9.00 0.53
N VAL A 75 -16.75 9.31 -0.76
CA VAL A 75 -17.90 10.04 -1.29
C VAL A 75 -19.01 9.02 -1.12
N ALA A 76 -19.77 9.17 -0.05
CA ALA A 76 -21.02 8.47 0.11
C ALA A 76 -21.84 8.74 -1.15
N GLU A 77 -21.90 7.75 -2.04
CA GLU A 77 -22.89 7.70 -3.10
C GLU A 77 -24.24 7.62 -2.41
N GLY A 78 -24.81 8.79 -2.14
CA GLY A 78 -26.20 8.91 -1.73
C GLY A 78 -27.08 8.40 -2.88
N PRO A 79 -28.04 7.50 -2.63
CA PRO A 79 -28.91 7.01 -3.68
C PRO A 79 -29.72 8.17 -4.26
N CYS A 80 -29.70 8.31 -5.59
CA CYS A 80 -30.53 9.25 -6.33
C CYS A 80 -32.00 9.10 -5.90
N PRO A 81 -32.70 10.16 -5.44
CA PRO A 81 -34.14 10.08 -5.33
C PRO A 81 -34.72 10.00 -6.74
N ALA A 82 -35.47 8.93 -7.01
CA ALA A 82 -36.25 8.80 -8.23
C ALA A 82 -37.22 9.99 -8.35
N PRO A 83 -37.50 10.49 -9.56
CA PRO A 83 -38.49 11.54 -9.75
C PRO A 83 -39.87 11.01 -9.33
N VAL A 84 -40.45 11.61 -8.29
CA VAL A 84 -41.88 11.41 -7.99
C VAL A 84 -42.67 12.02 -9.14
N SER A 85 -43.28 11.16 -9.94
CA SER A 85 -44.37 11.53 -10.84
C SER A 85 -45.66 11.15 -10.13
N GLU A 86 -46.32 12.10 -9.46
CA GLU A 86 -47.77 12.33 -9.51
C GLU A 86 -48.15 13.62 -8.79
#